data_AF-A0A7W7MBH1-F1
#
_entry.id   AF-A0A7W7MBH1-F1
#
_cell.length_a   1.000
_cell.length_b   1.000
_cell.length_c   1.000
_cell.angle_alpha   90.00
_cell.angle_beta   90.00
_cell.angle_gamma   90.00
#
_symmetry.space_group_name_H-M   'P 1'
#
loop_
_entity.id
_entity.type
_entity.pdbx_description
1 polymer ?
#
loop_
_entity_poly.entity_id
_entity_poly.type
_entity_poly.pdbx_seq_one_letter_code
_entity_poly.pdbx_strand_id
1 'polypeptide(L)'
;MRDKHITTTIPQLRDQIANRLRKGRHGGRPPAFNPDAYKRRNQVERGFNRRKHWRGYATRYDKLGAHFQATLDLVEMLDWLRAIPNGLI
;
A
#
# COMPACT_ATOMS: atom_id res chain seq x y z
N MET A 1 -22.32 5.26 -4.44
CA MET A 1 -21.77 3.88 -4.47
C MET A 1 -22.43 2.98 -3.41
N ARG A 2 -22.48 3.38 -2.13
CA ARG A 2 -23.17 2.60 -1.06
C ARG A 2 -24.66 2.34 -1.34
N ASP A 3 -25.34 3.31 -1.94
CA ASP A 3 -26.76 3.23 -2.35
C ASP A 3 -27.05 2.19 -3.45
N LYS A 4 -26.03 1.80 -4.22
CA LYS A 4 -26.22 0.95 -5.40
C LYS A 4 -26.03 -0.55 -5.12
N HIS A 5 -25.83 -0.94 -3.85
CA HIS A 5 -25.55 -2.34 -3.45
C HIS A 5 -24.45 -3.04 -4.29
N ILE A 6 -23.50 -2.26 -4.82
CA ILE A 6 -22.41 -2.81 -5.63
C ILE A 6 -21.44 -3.50 -4.66
N THR A 7 -21.41 -4.83 -4.73
CA THR A 7 -20.44 -5.62 -3.99
C THR A 7 -19.03 -5.21 -4.44
N THR A 8 -18.16 -4.92 -3.47
CA THR A 8 -16.78 -4.53 -3.75
C THR A 8 -16.03 -5.76 -4.27
N THR A 9 -15.89 -5.85 -5.59
CA THR A 9 -15.04 -6.85 -6.24
C THR A 9 -13.59 -6.38 -6.18
N ILE A 10 -12.74 -7.05 -5.40
CA ILE A 10 -11.30 -6.85 -5.45
C ILE A 10 -10.77 -7.62 -6.67
N PRO A 11 -10.30 -6.94 -7.74
CA PRO A 11 -9.73 -7.63 -8.89
C PRO A 11 -8.48 -8.39 -8.44
N GLN A 12 -8.47 -9.71 -8.68
CA GLN A 12 -7.29 -10.53 -8.48
C GLN A 12 -6.50 -10.63 -9.77
N LEU A 13 -5.17 -10.63 -9.66
CA LEU A 13 -4.29 -10.85 -10.81
C LEU A 13 -4.51 -12.27 -11.34
N ARG A 14 -4.49 -12.44 -12.68
CA ARG A 14 -4.72 -13.76 -13.32
C ARG A 14 -3.76 -14.82 -12.80
N ASP A 15 -2.50 -14.45 -12.58
CA ASP A 15 -1.47 -15.37 -12.06
C ASP A 15 -1.73 -15.79 -10.61
N GLN A 16 -2.32 -14.91 -9.79
CA GLN A 16 -2.70 -15.27 -8.42
C GLN A 16 -3.86 -16.26 -8.42
N ILE A 17 -4.84 -16.07 -9.30
CA ILE A 17 -5.94 -17.03 -9.49
C ILE A 17 -5.38 -18.37 -9.97
N ALA A 18 -4.54 -18.36 -11.00
CA ALA A 18 -3.93 -19.57 -11.56
C ALA A 18 -3.06 -20.30 -10.53
N ASN A 19 -2.22 -19.59 -9.78
CA ASN A 19 -1.40 -20.18 -8.72
C ASN A 19 -2.24 -20.75 -7.58
N ARG A 20 -3.33 -20.10 -7.21
CA ARG A 20 -4.27 -20.65 -6.21
C ARG A 20 -4.88 -21.95 -6.72
N LEU A 21 -5.41 -21.96 -7.95
CA LEU A 21 -6.02 -23.14 -8.55
C LEU A 21 -5.01 -24.29 -8.67
N ARG A 22 -3.76 -23.99 -9.06
CA ARG A 22 -2.66 -24.97 -9.14
C ARG A 22 -2.37 -25.66 -7.80
N LYS A 23 -2.57 -24.97 -6.66
CA LYS A 23 -2.40 -25.52 -5.31
C LYS A 23 -3.57 -26.42 -4.87
N GLY A 24 -4.66 -26.50 -5.63
CA GLY A 24 -5.83 -27.33 -5.32
C GLY A 24 -6.39 -27.04 -3.93
N ARG A 25 -6.61 -28.08 -3.11
CA ARG A 25 -7.09 -27.96 -1.72
C ARG A 25 -6.21 -27.06 -0.83
N HIS A 26 -4.91 -26.97 -1.13
CA HIS A 26 -3.97 -26.13 -0.37
C HIS A 26 -3.97 -24.66 -0.84
N GLY A 27 -4.72 -24.33 -1.89
CA GLY A 27 -4.82 -22.95 -2.41
C GLY A 27 -5.63 -22.01 -1.53
N GLY A 28 -6.51 -22.54 -0.68
CA GLY A 28 -7.35 -21.76 0.21
C GLY A 28 -8.44 -20.95 -0.51
N ARG A 29 -9.16 -20.14 0.27
CA ARG A 29 -10.29 -19.31 -0.21
C ARG A 29 -9.78 -18.09 -0.97
N PRO A 30 -10.48 -17.62 -2.02
CA PRO A 30 -10.21 -16.31 -2.62
C PRO A 30 -10.20 -15.19 -1.57
N PRO A 31 -9.31 -14.18 -1.70
CA PRO A 31 -9.36 -12.97 -0.89
C PRO A 31 -10.76 -12.35 -0.90
N ALA A 32 -11.29 -12.08 0.30
CA ALA A 32 -12.55 -11.38 0.48
C ALA A 32 -12.30 -9.92 0.87
N PHE A 33 -13.24 -9.04 0.50
CA PHE A 33 -13.22 -7.66 0.97
C PHE A 33 -13.52 -7.60 2.47
N ASN A 34 -12.64 -6.98 3.25
CA ASN A 34 -12.85 -6.70 4.67
C ASN A 34 -13.11 -5.19 4.85
N PRO A 35 -14.37 -4.76 5.08
CA PRO A 35 -14.71 -3.36 5.23
C PRO A 35 -13.95 -2.67 6.37
N ASP A 36 -13.76 -3.35 7.50
CA ASP A 36 -13.11 -2.79 8.69
C ASP A 36 -11.62 -2.53 8.45
N ALA A 37 -10.93 -3.48 7.85
CA ALA A 37 -9.53 -3.30 7.44
C ALA A 37 -9.39 -2.18 6.39
N TYR A 38 -10.40 -2.03 5.52
CA TYR A 38 -10.37 -1.05 4.43
C TYR A 38 -10.66 0.39 4.85
N LYS A 39 -11.22 0.62 6.05
CA LYS A 39 -11.56 1.97 6.56
C LYS A 39 -10.37 2.94 6.51
N ARG A 40 -9.14 2.45 6.66
CA ARG A 40 -7.91 3.27 6.69
C ARG A 40 -7.19 3.36 5.34
N ARG A 41 -7.77 2.87 4.23
CA ARG A 41 -7.15 2.89 2.89
C ARG A 41 -6.64 4.28 2.49
N ASN A 42 -7.45 5.32 2.65
CA ASN A 42 -7.08 6.69 2.28
C ASN A 42 -5.80 7.18 3.01
N GLN A 43 -5.57 6.73 4.25
CA GLN A 43 -4.34 7.08 4.98
C GLN A 43 -3.11 6.42 4.35
N VAL A 44 -3.24 5.12 4.02
CA VAL A 44 -2.18 4.35 3.33
C VAL A 44 -1.87 4.96 1.97
N GLU A 45 -2.90 5.26 1.17
CA GLU A 45 -2.74 5.83 -0.16
C GLU A 45 -2.10 7.21 -0.14
N ARG A 46 -2.55 8.09 0.77
CA ARG A 46 -1.92 9.40 0.96
C ARG A 46 -0.46 9.26 1.38
N GLY A 47 -0.13 8.31 2.26
CA GLY A 47 1.25 8.02 2.65
C GLY A 47 2.12 7.59 1.47
N PHE A 48 1.64 6.64 0.66
CA PHE A 48 2.35 6.23 -0.57
C PHE A 48 2.48 7.38 -1.57
N ASN A 49 1.45 8.20 -1.74
CA ASN A 49 1.52 9.37 -2.61
C ASN A 49 2.58 10.38 -2.14
N ARG A 50 2.67 10.62 -0.82
CA ARG A 50 3.73 11.46 -0.24
C ARG A 50 5.11 10.90 -0.54
N ARG A 51 5.34 9.60 -0.34
CA ARG A 51 6.62 8.95 -0.67
C ARG A 51 6.98 9.06 -2.16
N LYS A 52 6.00 9.04 -3.05
CA LYS A 52 6.22 9.17 -4.51
C LYS A 52 6.69 10.56 -4.96
N HIS A 53 6.62 11.60 -4.12
CA HIS A 53 7.25 12.89 -4.46
C HIS A 53 8.78 12.78 -4.52
N TRP A 54 9.36 11.77 -3.87
CA TRP A 54 10.80 11.54 -3.84
C TRP A 54 11.22 10.69 -5.02
N ARG A 55 11.93 11.30 -5.97
CA ARG A 55 12.27 10.70 -7.27
C ARG A 55 13.02 9.37 -7.11
N GLY A 56 13.99 9.26 -6.18
CA GLY A 56 14.73 8.02 -5.93
C GLY A 56 13.84 6.83 -5.55
N TYR A 57 12.89 7.07 -4.64
CA TYR A 57 11.88 6.07 -4.24
C TYR A 57 10.90 5.71 -5.37
N ALA A 58 10.43 6.72 -6.10
CA ALA A 58 9.43 6.58 -7.15
C ALA A 58 9.95 5.82 -8.38
N THR A 59 11.17 6.13 -8.80
CA THR A 59 11.77 5.52 -10.01
C THR A 59 12.53 4.24 -9.71
N ARG A 60 12.72 3.87 -8.43
CA ARG A 60 13.50 2.70 -8.01
C ARG A 60 14.93 2.71 -8.56
N TYR A 61 15.54 3.89 -8.65
CA TYR A 61 16.95 4.01 -9.05
C TYR A 61 17.92 3.56 -7.96
N ASP A 62 17.45 3.49 -6.72
CA ASP A 62 18.18 2.91 -5.60
C ASP A 62 18.26 1.38 -5.78
N LYS A 63 19.23 0.93 -6.59
CA LYS A 63 19.44 -0.50 -6.91
C LYS A 63 19.87 -1.31 -5.69
N LEU A 64 20.60 -0.69 -4.76
CA LEU A 64 21.01 -1.33 -3.52
C LEU A 64 19.89 -1.22 -2.49
N GLY A 65 19.55 -2.34 -1.84
CA GLY A 65 18.53 -2.37 -0.79
C GLY A 65 18.80 -1.38 0.34
N ALA A 66 20.07 -1.16 0.69
CA ALA A 66 20.47 -0.19 1.71
C ALA A 66 20.15 1.27 1.30
N HIS A 67 20.40 1.65 0.05
CA HIS A 67 20.06 2.99 -0.44
C HIS A 67 18.55 3.20 -0.48
N PHE A 68 17.81 2.20 -0.95
CA PHE A 68 16.35 2.26 -0.97
C PHE A 68 15.77 2.40 0.44
N GLN A 69 16.32 1.65 1.40
CA GLN A 69 15.91 1.75 2.80
C GLN A 69 16.26 3.12 3.40
N ALA A 70 17.47 3.63 3.16
CA ALA A 70 17.86 4.95 3.64
C ALA A 70 16.95 6.07 3.08
N THR A 71 16.59 6.00 1.79
CA THR A 71 15.62 6.92 1.18
C THR A 71 14.26 6.79 1.87
N LEU A 72 13.77 5.57 2.11
CA LEU A 72 12.51 5.35 2.83
C LEU A 72 12.52 5.96 4.23
N ASP A 73 13.56 5.69 5.02
CA ASP A 73 13.70 6.16 6.38
C ASP A 73 13.71 7.70 6.42
N LEU A 74 14.48 8.33 5.54
CA LEU A 74 14.54 9.79 5.42
C LEU A 74 13.17 10.39 5.07
N VAL A 75 12.47 9.80 4.11
CA VAL A 75 11.15 10.27 3.69
C VAL A 75 10.12 10.14 4.81
N GLU A 76 10.15 9.04 5.55
CA GLU A 76 9.25 8.83 6.69
C GLU A 76 9.55 9.79 7.84
N MET A 77 10.83 10.06 8.14
CA MET A 77 11.21 11.07 9.12
C MET A 77 10.70 12.46 8.73
N LEU A 78 10.89 12.87 7.48
CA LEU A 78 10.43 14.18 6.99
C LEU A 78 8.89 14.29 6.99
N ASP A 79 8.20 13.21 6.66
CA ASP A 79 6.74 13.15 6.73
C ASP A 79 6.22 13.26 8.16
N TRP A 80 6.92 12.62 9.11
CA TRP A 80 6.62 12.71 10.53
C TRP A 80 6.84 14.12 11.08
N LEU A 81 7.99 14.73 10.78
CA LEU A 81 8.31 16.11 11.19
C LEU A 81 7.26 17.10 10.67
N ARG A 82 6.78 16.93 9.43
CA ARG A 82 5.73 17.77 8.86
C ARG A 82 4.38 17.61 9.57
N ALA A 83 4.11 16.45 10.17
CA ALA A 83 2.87 16.20 10.90
C ALA A 83 2.88 16.83 12.31
N ILE A 84 4.05 17.23 12.83
CA ILE A 84 4.15 17.91 14.11
C ILE A 84 3.59 19.34 13.95
N PRO A 85 2.60 19.75 14.76
CA PRO A 85 2.11 21.12 14.77
C PRO A 85 3.23 22.11 15.09
N ASN A 86 3.29 23.21 14.35
CA ASN A 86 4.20 24.33 14.61
C ASN A 86 3.90 24.89 16.01
N GLY A 87 4.66 24.48 17.03
CA GLY A 87 4.45 24.89 18.42
C GLY A 87 4.69 23.81 19.49
N LEU A 88 5.12 22.61 19.11
CA LEU A 88 5.47 21.51 20.03
C LEU A 88 6.98 21.29 20.21
N ILE A 89 7.81 22.28 19.85
CA ILE A 89 9.26 22.34 20.12
C ILE A 89 9.56 23.73 20.69
#